data_AF-A0A7C1XHN1-F1
#
_entry.id   AF-A0A7C1XHN1-F1
#
_cell.length_a   1.000
_cell.length_b   1.000
_cell.length_c   1.000
_cell.angle_alpha   90.00
_cell.angle_beta   90.00
_cell.angle_gamma   90.00
#
_symmetry.space_group_name_H-M   'P 1'
#
loop_
_entity.id
_entity.type
_entity.pdbx_description
1 polymer ?
#
loop_
_entity_poly.entity_id
_entity_poly.type
_entity_poly.pdbx_seq_one_letter_code
_entity_poly.pdbx_strand_id
1 'polypeptide(L)'
;MADYQALRQQLEQKRQEILQRLNEIQETWHRPVDVDLEEQSLELENEDVLTELDREGMEELNQIDRALERMDNGTYGICRLCGAPISDERLQALPYTDVCKVCAPDAEKLGV
;
A
#
# COMPACT_ATOMS: atom_id res chain seq x y z
N MET A 1 -4.96 11.49 -25.29
CA MET A 1 -5.34 10.93 -23.97
C MET A 1 -4.15 10.09 -23.55
N ALA A 2 -3.45 10.46 -22.47
CA ALA A 2 -2.30 9.70 -22.02
C ALA A 2 -2.78 8.30 -21.61
N ASP A 3 -2.17 7.27 -22.19
CA ASP A 3 -2.64 5.90 -22.03
C ASP A 3 -2.16 5.35 -20.69
N TYR A 4 -2.94 5.56 -19.63
CA TYR A 4 -2.62 5.09 -18.29
C TYR A 4 -2.87 3.59 -18.09
N GLN A 5 -3.13 2.82 -19.16
CA GLN A 5 -3.35 1.37 -19.09
C GLN A 5 -2.15 0.63 -18.51
N ALA A 6 -0.93 0.99 -18.90
CA ALA A 6 0.28 0.36 -18.40
C ALA A 6 0.45 0.59 -16.88
N LEU A 7 0.18 1.82 -16.41
CA LEU A 7 0.24 2.15 -14.99
C LEU A 7 -0.85 1.43 -14.20
N ARG A 8 -2.07 1.30 -14.77
CA ARG A 8 -3.16 0.56 -14.14
C ARG A 8 -2.78 -0.91 -13.93
N GLN A 9 -2.23 -1.56 -14.95
CA GLN A 9 -1.78 -2.96 -14.84
C GLN A 9 -0.69 -3.13 -13.79
N GLN A 10 0.27 -2.19 -13.71
CA GLN A 10 1.30 -2.20 -12.67
C GLN A 10 0.70 -2.08 -11.26
N LEU A 11 -0.28 -1.19 -11.08
CA LEU A 11 -0.99 -1.02 -9.80
C LEU A 11 -1.79 -2.27 -9.43
N GLU A 12 -2.51 -2.87 -10.36
CA GLU A 12 -3.27 -4.12 -10.14
C GLU A 12 -2.34 -5.29 -9.78
N GLN A 13 -1.16 -5.38 -10.40
CA GLN A 13 -0.17 -6.40 -10.08
C GLN A 13 0.38 -6.22 -8.65
N LYS A 14 0.77 -4.99 -8.29
CA LYS A 14 1.20 -4.66 -6.92
C LYS A 14 0.11 -4.94 -5.88
N ARG A 15 -1.13 -4.60 -6.19
CA ARG A 15 -2.30 -4.90 -5.34
C ARG A 15 -2.41 -6.38 -5.04
N GLN A 16 -2.27 -7.24 -6.06
CA GLN A 16 -2.31 -8.69 -5.89
C GLN A 16 -1.14 -9.22 -5.07
N GLU A 17 0.06 -8.69 -5.30
CA GLU A 17 1.26 -9.07 -4.54
C GLU A 17 1.11 -8.77 -3.04
N ILE A 18 0.59 -7.60 -2.68
CA ILE A 18 0.34 -7.23 -1.29
C ILE A 18 -0.72 -8.14 -0.67
N LEU A 19 -1.83 -8.37 -1.36
CA LEU A 19 -2.88 -9.29 -0.88
C LEU A 19 -2.36 -10.71 -0.66
N GLN A 20 -1.49 -11.18 -1.54
CA GLN A 20 -0.88 -12.50 -1.40
C GLN A 20 0.03 -12.55 -0.16
N ARG A 21 0.88 -11.54 0.05
CA ARG A 21 1.73 -11.46 1.26
C ARG A 21 0.92 -11.43 2.54
N LEU A 22 -0.16 -10.63 2.59
CA LEU A 22 -1.08 -10.58 3.74
C LEU A 22 -1.73 -11.95 3.99
N ASN A 23 -2.11 -12.67 2.93
CA ASN A 23 -2.67 -14.02 3.07
C ASN A 23 -1.62 -15.03 3.59
N GLU A 24 -0.38 -14.97 3.12
CA GLU A 24 0.70 -15.85 3.59
C GLU A 24 1.01 -15.62 5.08
N ILE A 25 0.96 -14.36 5.54
CA ILE A 25 1.11 -14.00 6.96
C ILE A 25 -0.03 -14.62 7.78
N GLN A 26 -1.28 -14.48 7.32
CA GLN A 26 -2.46 -15.09 7.94
C GLN A 26 -2.38 -16.62 8.01
N GLU A 27 -1.97 -17.30 6.93
CA GLU A 27 -1.88 -18.77 6.89
C GLU A 27 -0.76 -19.30 7.78
N THR A 28 0.33 -18.55 7.94
CA THR A 28 1.43 -18.88 8.86
C THR A 28 0.93 -18.89 10.31
N TRP A 29 0.02 -17.98 10.66
CA TRP A 29 -0.61 -17.88 11.98
C TRP A 29 -1.68 -18.95 12.26
N HIS A 30 -2.45 -19.35 11.24
CA HIS A 30 -3.53 -20.33 11.41
C HIS A 30 -3.04 -21.79 11.57
N ARG A 31 -1.73 -22.02 11.67
CA ARG A 31 -1.19 -23.32 12.06
C ARG A 31 -1.53 -23.54 13.55
N PRO A 32 -2.31 -24.57 13.92
CA PRO A 32 -2.50 -24.88 15.33
C PRO A 32 -1.12 -25.27 15.89
N VAL A 33 -0.56 -24.39 16.71
CA VAL A 33 0.64 -24.71 17.48
C VAL A 33 0.15 -25.66 18.58
N ASP A 34 0.54 -26.93 18.52
CA ASP A 34 0.43 -27.86 19.65
C ASP A 34 1.40 -27.36 20.74
N VAL A 35 0.99 -26.34 21.51
CA VAL A 35 1.81 -25.74 22.56
C VAL A 35 1.77 -26.60 23.83
N ASP A 36 2.79 -27.45 24.00
CA ASP A 36 3.24 -27.85 25.32
C ASP A 36 3.76 -26.58 26.05
N LEU A 37 3.28 -26.35 27.27
CA LEU A 37 3.11 -25.05 27.94
C LEU A 37 4.40 -24.27 28.35
N GLU A 38 5.56 -24.54 27.75
CA GLU A 38 6.86 -23.96 28.18
C GLU A 38 7.44 -22.85 27.27
N GLU A 39 6.88 -22.61 26.07
CA GLU A 39 7.41 -21.63 25.09
C GLU A 39 6.71 -20.25 25.04
N GLN A 40 5.96 -19.87 26.07
CA GLN A 40 5.22 -18.58 26.15
C GLN A 40 6.10 -17.30 26.16
N SER A 41 7.43 -17.41 26.15
CA SER A 41 8.32 -16.24 26.30
C SER A 41 8.83 -15.66 24.97
N LEU A 42 8.59 -16.28 23.82
CA LEU A 42 9.06 -15.83 22.49
C LEU A 42 7.92 -15.41 21.54
N GLU A 43 6.65 -15.59 21.93
CA GLU A 43 5.50 -15.33 21.06
C GLU A 43 5.09 -13.84 21.00
N LEU A 44 5.27 -13.08 22.10
CA LEU A 44 4.87 -11.67 22.17
C LEU A 44 5.68 -10.75 21.23
N GLU A 45 6.97 -11.05 21.00
CA GLU A 45 7.80 -10.25 20.08
C GLU A 45 7.45 -10.51 18.60
N ASN A 46 6.88 -11.68 18.27
CA ASN A 46 6.50 -12.02 16.90
C ASN A 46 5.10 -11.48 16.54
N GLU A 47 4.17 -11.39 17.49
CA GLU A 47 2.84 -10.77 17.29
C GLU A 47 2.94 -9.30 16.87
N ASP A 48 3.81 -8.53 17.53
CA ASP A 48 3.97 -7.09 17.28
C ASP A 48 4.53 -6.81 15.87
N VAL A 49 5.54 -7.59 15.43
CA VAL A 49 6.16 -7.43 14.11
C VAL A 49 5.19 -7.78 12.97
N LEU A 50 4.34 -8.79 13.17
CA LEU A 50 3.37 -9.21 12.17
C LEU A 50 2.19 -8.24 12.05
N THR A 51 1.78 -7.64 13.18
CA THR A 51 0.75 -6.59 13.20
C THR A 51 1.21 -5.32 12.48
N GLU A 52 2.49 -4.95 12.62
CA GLU A 52 3.08 -3.80 11.92
C GLU A 52 3.14 -4.03 10.40
N LEU A 53 3.58 -5.22 9.97
CA LEU A 53 3.63 -5.60 8.55
C LEU A 53 2.25 -5.61 7.90
N ASP A 54 1.23 -6.10 8.61
CA ASP A 54 -0.17 -6.06 8.15
C ASP A 54 -0.64 -4.62 7.98
N ARG A 55 -0.31 -3.72 8.92
CA ARG A 55 -0.70 -2.30 8.85
C ARG A 55 -0.08 -1.59 7.66
N GLU A 56 1.23 -1.73 7.47
CA GLU A 56 1.95 -1.12 6.34
C GLU A 56 1.42 -1.64 4.99
N GLY A 57 1.20 -2.96 4.87
CA GLY A 57 0.63 -3.57 3.68
C GLY A 57 -0.79 -3.08 3.39
N MET A 58 -1.64 -2.95 4.41
CA MET A 58 -2.98 -2.39 4.27
C MET A 58 -2.97 -0.91 3.87
N GLU A 59 -2.02 -0.12 4.38
CA GLU A 59 -1.85 1.28 4.00
C GLU A 59 -1.43 1.42 2.54
N GLU A 60 -0.43 0.66 2.08
CA GLU A 60 -0.02 0.64 0.66
C GLU A 60 -1.17 0.18 -0.25
N LEU A 61 -1.90 -0.87 0.15
CA LEU A 61 -3.08 -1.37 -0.57
C LEU A 61 -4.14 -0.28 -0.74
N ASN A 62 -4.41 0.48 0.33
CA ASN A 62 -5.37 1.58 0.30
C ASN A 62 -4.94 2.69 -0.66
N GLN A 63 -3.64 3.03 -0.71
CA GLN A 63 -3.10 4.01 -1.65
C GLN A 63 -3.29 3.54 -3.11
N ILE A 64 -3.02 2.26 -3.39
CA ILE A 64 -3.21 1.67 -4.70
C ILE A 64 -4.68 1.67 -5.12
N ASP A 65 -5.59 1.24 -4.24
CA ASP A 65 -7.03 1.23 -4.52
C ASP A 65 -7.55 2.65 -4.80
N ARG A 66 -7.10 3.65 -4.03
CA ARG A 66 -7.42 5.06 -4.30
C ARG A 66 -6.89 5.55 -5.64
N ALA A 67 -5.69 5.14 -6.02
CA ALA A 67 -5.11 5.52 -7.31
C ALA A 67 -5.94 4.94 -8.47
N LEU A 68 -6.33 3.66 -8.37
CA LEU A 68 -7.22 3.00 -9.33
C LEU A 68 -8.60 3.68 -9.41
N GLU A 69 -9.19 4.02 -8.27
CA GLU A 69 -10.48 4.74 -8.23
C GLU A 69 -10.38 6.12 -8.90
N ARG A 70 -9.27 6.84 -8.73
CA ARG A 70 -9.03 8.11 -9.44
C ARG A 70 -8.86 7.92 -10.94
N MET A 71 -8.27 6.82 -11.38
CA MET A 71 -8.17 6.48 -12.81
C MET A 71 -9.56 6.24 -13.39
N ASP A 72 -10.43 5.53 -12.66
CA ASP A 72 -11.82 5.28 -13.06
C ASP A 72 -12.66 6.56 -13.08
N ASN A 73 -12.44 7.46 -12.10
CA ASN A 73 -13.11 8.76 -12.02
C ASN A 73 -12.51 9.83 -12.95
N GLY A 74 -11.42 9.54 -13.66
CA GLY A 74 -10.73 10.50 -14.54
C GLY A 74 -10.04 11.66 -13.80
N THR A 75 -9.80 11.54 -12.49
CA THR A 75 -9.07 12.52 -11.66
C THR A 75 -7.63 12.12 -11.36
N TYR A 76 -7.17 11.01 -11.94
CA TYR A 76 -5.80 10.55 -11.82
C TYR A 76 -4.81 11.58 -12.35
N GLY A 77 -3.68 11.72 -11.66
CA GLY A 77 -2.67 12.75 -11.97
C GLY A 77 -3.01 14.13 -11.45
N ILE A 78 -3.98 14.29 -10.53
CA ILE A 78 -4.26 15.55 -9.82
C ILE A 78 -3.86 15.42 -8.35
N CYS A 79 -3.09 16.38 -7.85
CA CYS A 79 -2.65 16.45 -6.47
C CYS A 79 -3.84 16.68 -5.53
N ARG A 80 -4.00 15.83 -4.51
CA ARG A 80 -5.07 15.95 -3.52
C ARG A 80 -4.93 17.20 -2.64
N LEU A 81 -3.70 17.66 -2.40
CA LEU A 81 -3.43 18.78 -1.49
C LEU A 81 -3.60 20.15 -2.14
N CYS A 82 -3.07 20.33 -3.35
CA CYS A 82 -3.07 21.63 -4.02
C CYS A 82 -3.91 21.68 -5.31
N GLY A 83 -4.45 20.55 -5.78
CA GLY A 83 -5.20 20.48 -7.03
C GLY A 83 -4.37 20.64 -8.31
N ALA A 84 -3.04 20.79 -8.18
CA ALA A 84 -2.15 20.91 -9.34
C ALA A 84 -1.94 19.55 -10.04
N PRO A 85 -1.68 19.53 -11.36
CA PRO A 85 -1.33 18.30 -12.06
C PRO A 85 -0.02 17.72 -11.52
N ILE A 86 0.00 16.40 -11.35
CA ILE A 86 1.18 15.60 -11.00
C ILE A 86 1.93 15.31 -12.31
N SER A 87 3.24 15.54 -12.31
CA SER A 87 4.09 15.27 -13.47
C SER A 87 4.08 13.78 -13.83
N ASP A 88 4.01 13.45 -15.13
CA ASP A 88 4.01 12.06 -15.61
C ASP A 88 5.25 11.28 -15.14
N GLU A 89 6.43 11.91 -15.09
CA GLU A 89 7.66 11.29 -14.54
C GLU A 89 7.48 10.81 -13.10
N ARG A 90 6.70 11.54 -12.30
CA ARG A 90 6.41 11.18 -10.90
C ARG A 90 5.37 10.05 -10.83
N LEU A 91 4.36 10.06 -11.69
CA LEU A 91 3.39 8.97 -11.79
C LEU A 91 4.04 7.68 -12.31
N GLN A 92 5.03 7.79 -13.19
CA GLN A 92 5.82 6.63 -13.64
C GLN A 92 6.73 6.08 -12.54
N ALA A 93 7.31 6.94 -11.71
CA ALA A 93 8.15 6.52 -10.58
C ALA A 93 7.33 5.98 -9.39
N LEU A 94 6.19 6.61 -9.08
CA LEU A 94 5.29 6.29 -7.98
C LEU A 94 3.83 6.34 -8.46
N PRO A 95 3.31 5.26 -9.08
CA PRO A 95 1.98 5.25 -9.71
C PRO A 95 0.82 5.42 -8.73
N TYR A 96 1.02 5.06 -7.46
CA TYR A 96 0.01 5.21 -6.40
C TYR A 96 0.07 6.58 -5.72
N THR A 97 1.01 7.47 -6.11
CA THR A 97 1.13 8.79 -5.48
C THR A 97 -0.05 9.67 -5.82
N ASP A 98 -0.55 10.33 -4.79
CA ASP A 98 -1.78 11.09 -4.83
C ASP A 98 -1.51 12.60 -4.59
N VAL A 99 -0.23 12.95 -4.44
CA VAL A 99 0.33 14.28 -4.20
C VAL A 99 1.45 14.63 -5.19
N CYS A 100 1.57 15.91 -5.53
CA CYS A 100 2.66 16.39 -6.37
C CYS A 100 3.99 16.47 -5.61
N LYS A 101 5.11 16.58 -6.33
CA LYS A 101 6.46 16.69 -5.73
C LYS A 101 6.61 17.83 -4.72
N VAL A 102 5.82 18.90 -4.88
CA VAL A 102 5.86 20.07 -4.01
C VAL A 102 5.19 19.78 -2.66
N CYS A 103 4.11 18.98 -2.67
CA CYS A 103 3.35 18.64 -1.48
C CYS A 103 3.78 17.30 -0.83
N ALA A 104 4.62 16.51 -1.52
CA ALA A 104 5.25 15.31 -0.96
C ALA A 104 5.88 15.52 0.43
N PRO A 105 6.71 16.56 0.68
CA PRO A 105 7.30 16.79 2.01
C PRO A 105 6.27 17.10 3.11
N ASP A 106 5.06 17.57 2.75
CA ASP A 106 3.98 17.78 3.70
C ASP A 106 3.21 16.48 3.98
N ALA A 107 3.07 15.61 2.96
CA ALA A 107 2.46 14.29 3.10
C ALA A 107 3.27 13.36 4.01
N GLU A 108 4.60 13.33 3.88
CA GLU A 108 5.50 12.53 4.75
C GLU A 108 5.35 12.88 6.23
N LYS A 109 5.08 14.15 6.56
CA LYS A 109 4.86 14.60 7.94
C LYS A 109 3.49 14.22 8.49
N LEU A 110 2.54 13.95 7.60
CA LEU A 110 1.17 13.58 7.94
C LEU A 110 0.98 12.06 8.06
N GLY A 111 2.03 11.27 7.79
CA GLY A 111 1.97 9.81 7.84
C GLY A 111 0.97 9.23 6.84
N VAL A 112 0.83 9.87 5.67
CA VAL A 112 -0.04 9.42 4.57
C VAL A 112 0.79 8.81 3.46
#